data_AF-A0A699HQ52-F1
#
_entry.id   AF-A0A699HQ52-F1
#
_cell.length_a   1.000
_cell.length_b   1.000
_cell.length_c   1.000
_cell.angle_alpha   90.00
_cell.angle_beta   90.00
_cell.angle_gamma   90.00
#
_symmetry.space_group_name_H-M   'P 1'
#
loop_
_entity.id
_entity.type
_entity.pdbx_description
1 polymer ?
#
loop_
_entity_poly.entity_id
_entity_poly.type
_entity_poly.pdbx_seq_one_letter_code
_entity_poly.pdbx_strand_id
1 'polypeptide(L)'
;MTSLADKAILSCADNRPPILKKDMYDSWKSRMELYMLNRQHGRMILESVESGPLLWPSIEENGVTRLKKYSELSPIEAIQADCDVKATNIILQGLPPEIYALVSTYKVAKELWEMIQMLMQGTSLTKQERECKLYDGFDKFAYRKGESLHDYYLRFSLLLNDMNIYNMKLEQF
;
A
#
# COMPACT_ATOMS: atom_id res chain seq x y z
N MET A 1 21.95 2.29 6.24
CA MET A 1 22.36 0.87 6.32
C MET A 1 21.10 0.04 6.11
N THR A 2 20.93 -0.57 4.93
CA THR A 2 19.80 -1.46 4.65
C THR A 2 19.92 -2.73 5.49
N SER A 3 18.83 -3.16 6.10
CA SER A 3 18.83 -4.23 7.10
C SER A 3 18.88 -5.61 6.45
N LEU A 4 19.29 -6.63 7.20
CA LEU A 4 19.30 -8.03 6.73
C LEU A 4 17.88 -8.53 6.37
N ALA A 5 16.82 -7.90 6.93
CA ALA A 5 15.43 -8.19 6.59
C ALA A 5 15.07 -7.75 5.15
N ASP A 6 15.68 -6.68 4.65
CA ASP A 6 15.47 -6.20 3.27
C ASP A 6 16.01 -7.19 2.23
N LYS A 7 16.99 -8.04 2.63
CA LYS A 7 17.58 -9.08 1.77
C LYS A 7 16.87 -10.42 1.87
N ALA A 8 16.25 -10.74 3.01
CA ALA A 8 15.62 -12.04 3.25
C ALA A 8 14.25 -12.21 2.56
N ILE A 9 13.58 -11.11 2.19
CA ILE A 9 12.28 -11.15 1.49
C ILE A 9 12.44 -11.51 -0.01
N LEU A 10 13.65 -11.44 -0.57
CA LEU A 10 13.93 -11.60 -2.01
C LEU A 10 13.81 -13.03 -2.56
N SER A 11 13.49 -14.06 -1.76
CA SER A 11 13.51 -15.47 -2.23
C SER A 11 12.23 -16.29 -2.04
N CYS A 12 11.09 -15.71 -1.61
CA CYS A 12 9.82 -16.42 -1.77
C CYS A 12 9.19 -15.98 -3.09
N ALA A 13 9.23 -16.86 -4.08
CA ALA A 13 8.69 -16.68 -5.43
C ALA A 13 7.15 -16.63 -5.44
N ASP A 14 6.54 -15.81 -4.58
CA ASP A 14 5.13 -15.52 -4.67
C ASP A 14 4.95 -14.36 -5.65
N ASN A 15 4.58 -14.69 -6.88
CA ASN A 15 4.27 -13.72 -7.92
C ASN A 15 2.95 -12.98 -7.67
N ARG A 16 2.29 -13.22 -6.54
CA ARG A 16 1.02 -12.60 -6.20
C ARG A 16 1.24 -11.37 -5.33
N PRO A 17 0.49 -10.27 -5.56
CA PRO A 17 0.51 -9.14 -4.64
C PRO A 17 0.05 -9.55 -3.24
N PRO A 18 0.53 -8.89 -2.17
CA PRO A 18 0.04 -9.14 -0.82
C PRO A 18 -1.47 -8.85 -0.71
N ILE A 19 -2.22 -9.74 -0.05
CA ILE A 19 -3.66 -9.55 0.20
C ILE A 19 -3.88 -8.65 1.41
N LEU A 20 -4.73 -7.64 1.25
CA LEU A 20 -5.13 -6.70 2.30
C LEU A 20 -5.95 -7.39 3.40
N LYS A 21 -5.59 -7.13 4.66
CA LYS A 21 -6.34 -7.57 5.85
C LYS A 21 -6.83 -6.36 6.65
N LYS A 22 -8.00 -6.50 7.30
CA LYS A 22 -8.80 -5.42 7.94
C LYS A 22 -8.03 -4.51 8.90
N ASP A 23 -6.97 -5.00 9.52
CA ASP A 23 -6.16 -4.34 10.56
C ASP A 23 -4.69 -4.15 10.16
N MET A 24 -4.29 -4.60 8.96
CA MET A 24 -2.90 -4.64 8.53
C MET A 24 -2.62 -3.69 7.37
N TYR A 25 -3.35 -2.58 7.25
CA TYR A 25 -3.22 -1.67 6.12
C TYR A 25 -1.80 -1.12 5.97
N ASP A 26 -1.18 -0.65 7.05
CA ASP A 26 0.17 -0.06 6.99
C ASP A 26 1.22 -1.11 6.56
N SER A 27 1.07 -2.35 7.05
CA SER A 27 1.91 -3.48 6.61
C SER A 27 1.65 -3.87 5.15
N TRP A 28 0.38 -3.90 4.73
CA TRP A 28 -0.01 -4.19 3.36
C TRP A 28 0.53 -3.14 2.39
N LYS A 29 0.39 -1.86 2.75
CA LYS A 29 0.88 -0.71 1.98
C LYS A 29 2.38 -0.85 1.69
N SER A 30 3.19 -0.99 2.73
CA SER A 30 4.65 -1.14 2.60
C SER A 30 5.04 -2.36 1.76
N ARG A 31 4.35 -3.50 1.96
CA ARG A 31 4.62 -4.73 1.17
C ARG A 31 4.19 -4.57 -0.29
N MET A 32 3.09 -3.87 -0.55
CA MET A 32 2.57 -3.63 -1.89
C MET A 32 3.47 -2.68 -2.68
N GLU A 33 3.95 -1.59 -2.05
CA GLU A 33 4.92 -0.67 -2.66
C GLU A 33 6.23 -1.39 -3.02
N LEU A 34 6.76 -2.20 -2.10
CA LEU A 34 7.94 -3.05 -2.36
C LEU A 34 7.70 -4.05 -3.50
N TYR A 35 6.51 -4.66 -3.52
CA TYR A 35 6.12 -5.58 -4.57
C TYR A 35 6.08 -4.89 -5.94
N MET A 36 5.50 -3.68 -6.04
CA MET A 36 5.47 -2.88 -7.27
C MET A 36 6.88 -2.50 -7.74
N LEU A 37 7.74 -2.04 -6.82
CA LEU A 37 9.13 -1.68 -7.11
C LEU A 37 9.95 -2.84 -7.67
N ASN A 38 9.65 -4.06 -7.24
CA ASN A 38 10.31 -5.28 -7.71
C ASN A 38 9.81 -5.77 -9.09
N ARG A 39 8.81 -5.10 -9.70
CA ARG A 39 8.36 -5.41 -11.06
C ARG A 39 9.17 -4.65 -12.11
N GLN A 40 9.17 -5.17 -13.34
CA GLN A 40 9.68 -4.42 -14.49
C GLN A 40 8.96 -3.08 -14.61
N HIS A 41 9.72 -2.00 -14.77
CA HIS A 41 9.27 -0.61 -14.70
C HIS A 41 8.64 -0.22 -13.35
N GLY A 42 9.06 -0.86 -12.25
CA GLY A 42 8.47 -0.70 -10.92
C GLY A 42 8.38 0.74 -10.41
N ARG A 43 9.33 1.60 -10.80
CA ARG A 43 9.25 3.05 -10.50
C ARG A 43 8.09 3.75 -11.20
N MET A 44 7.86 3.47 -12.47
CA MET A 44 6.73 4.03 -13.23
C MET A 44 5.40 3.50 -12.68
N ILE A 45 5.36 2.21 -12.30
CA ILE A 45 4.18 1.59 -11.67
C ILE A 45 3.84 2.29 -10.35
N LEU A 46 4.84 2.52 -9.48
CA LEU A 46 4.63 3.19 -8.21
C LEU A 46 4.18 4.66 -8.42
N GLU A 47 4.77 5.35 -9.39
CA GLU A 47 4.40 6.72 -9.73
C GLU A 47 2.95 6.84 -10.23
N SER A 48 2.44 5.85 -10.96
CA SER A 48 1.01 5.77 -11.33
C SER A 48 0.08 5.71 -10.12
N VAL A 49 0.55 5.17 -9.00
CA VAL A 49 -0.20 5.08 -7.73
C VAL A 49 -0.12 6.39 -6.95
N GLU A 50 1.06 7.00 -6.88
CA GLU A 50 1.30 8.23 -6.11
C GLU A 50 0.75 9.48 -6.80
N SER A 51 1.05 9.62 -8.10
CA SER A 51 0.77 10.82 -8.88
C SER A 51 -0.48 10.66 -9.74
N GLY A 52 -0.81 9.43 -10.12
CA GLY A 52 -1.87 9.12 -11.08
C GLY A 52 -1.28 8.87 -12.47
N PRO A 53 -2.10 8.44 -13.44
CA PRO A 53 -1.65 8.19 -14.80
C PRO A 53 -1.18 9.49 -15.43
N LEU A 54 -0.12 9.40 -16.23
CA LEU A 54 0.24 10.50 -17.11
C LEU A 54 -0.90 10.74 -18.09
N LEU A 55 -1.28 12.01 -18.28
CA LEU A 55 -2.33 12.43 -19.20
C LEU A 55 -2.26 11.66 -20.52
N TRP A 56 -3.36 11.03 -20.92
CA TRP A 56 -3.38 10.26 -22.17
C TRP A 56 -3.03 11.18 -23.34
N PRO A 57 -2.03 10.85 -24.16
CA PRO A 57 -1.56 11.76 -25.20
C PRO A 57 -2.65 12.09 -26.21
N SER A 58 -2.66 13.35 -26.66
CA SER A 58 -3.51 13.83 -27.74
C SER A 58 -2.70 14.20 -28.98
N ILE A 59 -3.38 14.20 -30.13
CA ILE A 59 -2.87 14.73 -31.39
C ILE A 59 -3.90 15.68 -31.99
N GLU A 60 -3.42 16.71 -32.67
CA GLU A 60 -4.28 17.54 -33.52
C GLU A 60 -4.32 16.95 -34.92
N GLU A 61 -5.52 16.62 -35.37
CA GLU A 61 -5.77 16.16 -36.73
C GLU A 61 -6.82 17.08 -37.35
N ASN A 62 -6.44 17.80 -38.40
CA ASN A 62 -7.30 18.76 -39.10
C ASN A 62 -7.92 19.85 -38.19
N GLY A 63 -7.16 20.34 -37.21
CA GLY A 63 -7.61 21.37 -36.26
C GLY A 63 -8.53 20.85 -35.15
N VAL A 64 -8.73 19.53 -35.04
CA VAL A 64 -9.47 18.88 -33.96
C VAL A 64 -8.49 18.08 -33.10
N THR A 65 -8.45 18.36 -31.80
CA THR A 65 -7.67 17.58 -30.84
C THR A 65 -8.42 16.29 -30.51
N ARG A 66 -7.79 15.13 -30.77
CA ARG A 66 -8.28 13.82 -30.35
C ARG A 66 -7.22 13.06 -29.57
N LEU A 67 -7.65 12.08 -28.78
CA LEU A 67 -6.72 11.17 -28.10
C LEU A 67 -6.02 10.25 -29.12
N LYS A 68 -4.74 9.94 -28.86
CA LYS A 68 -4.00 8.93 -29.61
C LYS A 68 -4.61 7.55 -29.37
N LYS A 69 -4.62 6.71 -30.40
CA LYS A 69 -4.78 5.26 -30.25
C LYS A 69 -3.50 4.67 -29.68
N TYR A 70 -3.59 3.50 -29.06
CA TYR A 70 -2.41 2.82 -28.52
C TYR A 70 -1.30 2.59 -29.58
N SER A 71 -1.68 2.26 -30.82
CA SER A 71 -0.74 2.08 -31.94
C SER A 71 -0.05 3.37 -32.41
N GLU A 72 -0.55 4.54 -32.00
CA GLU A 72 0.01 5.85 -32.33
C GLU A 72 0.93 6.37 -31.20
N LEU A 73 1.04 5.62 -30.09
CA LEU A 73 1.91 5.97 -28.99
C LEU A 73 3.37 5.77 -29.37
N SER A 74 4.21 6.70 -28.94
CA SER A 74 5.64 6.48 -28.89
C SER A 74 5.97 5.32 -27.94
N PRO A 75 7.15 4.68 -28.07
CA PRO A 75 7.52 3.59 -27.18
C PRO A 75 7.45 3.94 -25.69
N ILE A 76 7.78 5.19 -25.32
CA ILE A 76 7.75 5.65 -23.92
C ILE A 76 6.30 5.81 -23.43
N GLU A 77 5.44 6.41 -24.24
CA GLU A 77 4.01 6.58 -23.91
C GLU A 77 3.31 5.21 -23.76
N ALA A 78 3.65 4.24 -24.63
CA ALA A 78 3.11 2.88 -24.54
C ALA A 78 3.57 2.18 -23.25
N ILE A 79 4.86 2.25 -22.91
CA ILE A 79 5.39 1.70 -21.65
C ILE A 79 4.67 2.31 -20.44
N GLN A 80 4.42 3.62 -20.45
CA GLN A 80 3.71 4.29 -19.36
C GLN A 80 2.25 3.81 -19.27
N ALA A 81 1.52 3.77 -20.38
CA ALA A 81 0.15 3.28 -20.42
C ALA A 81 0.04 1.83 -19.89
N ASP A 82 1.00 0.98 -20.26
CA ASP A 82 1.07 -0.40 -19.74
C ASP A 82 1.36 -0.42 -18.23
N CYS A 83 2.22 0.47 -17.73
CA CYS A 83 2.51 0.59 -16.30
C CYS A 83 1.28 1.07 -15.52
N ASP A 84 0.52 2.02 -16.04
CA ASP A 84 -0.72 2.52 -15.41
C ASP A 84 -1.75 1.40 -15.27
N VAL A 85 -1.98 0.62 -16.33
CA VAL A 85 -2.86 -0.56 -16.31
C VAL A 85 -2.34 -1.60 -15.33
N LYS A 86 -1.03 -1.83 -15.30
CA LYS A 86 -0.39 -2.78 -14.40
C LYS A 86 -0.51 -2.37 -12.94
N ALA A 87 -0.38 -1.08 -12.62
CA ALA A 87 -0.60 -0.55 -11.28
C ALA A 87 -2.03 -0.83 -10.80
N THR A 88 -3.03 -0.50 -11.62
CA THR A 88 -4.44 -0.80 -11.34
C THR A 88 -4.66 -2.29 -11.08
N ASN A 89 -4.14 -3.15 -11.96
CA ASN A 89 -4.28 -4.61 -11.82
C ASN A 89 -3.60 -5.17 -10.57
N ILE A 90 -2.42 -4.67 -10.21
CA ILE A 90 -1.70 -5.09 -9.00
C ILE A 90 -2.52 -4.73 -7.76
N ILE A 91 -3.05 -3.50 -7.68
CA ILE A 91 -3.88 -3.06 -6.55
C ILE A 91 -5.08 -3.98 -6.41
N LEU A 92 -5.86 -4.18 -7.48
CA LEU A 92 -7.10 -4.96 -7.46
C LEU A 92 -6.86 -6.43 -7.05
N GLN A 93 -5.76 -7.04 -7.50
CA GLN A 93 -5.38 -8.41 -7.10
C GLN A 93 -4.96 -8.52 -5.63
N GLY A 94 -4.54 -7.41 -5.02
CA GLY A 94 -4.20 -7.31 -3.61
C GLY A 94 -5.40 -7.15 -2.68
N LEU A 95 -6.64 -7.14 -3.19
CA LEU A 95 -7.84 -6.87 -2.40
C LEU A 95 -8.63 -8.13 -2.07
N PRO A 96 -9.22 -8.21 -0.85
CA PRO A 96 -10.26 -9.17 -0.56
C PRO A 96 -11.56 -8.79 -1.31
N PRO A 97 -12.46 -9.76 -1.59
CA PRO A 97 -13.65 -9.55 -2.42
C PRO A 97 -14.55 -8.39 -1.96
N GLU A 98 -14.67 -8.19 -0.65
CA GLU A 98 -15.52 -7.16 -0.07
C GLU A 98 -15.00 -5.76 -0.38
N ILE A 99 -13.68 -5.56 -0.28
CA ILE A 99 -13.05 -4.28 -0.61
C ILE A 99 -13.04 -4.07 -2.12
N TYR A 100 -12.77 -5.13 -2.90
CA TYR A 100 -12.83 -5.08 -4.36
C TYR A 100 -14.18 -4.55 -4.84
N ALA A 101 -15.30 -5.08 -4.34
CA ALA A 101 -16.64 -4.66 -4.72
C ALA A 101 -16.93 -3.18 -4.42
N LEU A 102 -16.31 -2.61 -3.38
CA LEU A 102 -16.48 -1.21 -3.00
C LEU A 102 -15.69 -0.24 -3.89
N VAL A 103 -14.55 -0.68 -4.42
CA VAL A 103 -13.64 0.19 -5.18
C VAL A 103 -13.61 -0.12 -6.67
N SER A 104 -14.28 -1.17 -7.14
CA SER A 104 -14.25 -1.61 -8.55
C SER A 104 -14.81 -0.60 -9.56
N THR A 105 -15.48 0.45 -9.09
CA THR A 105 -15.97 1.56 -9.94
C THR A 105 -14.86 2.49 -10.40
N TYR A 106 -13.76 2.57 -9.65
CA TYR A 106 -12.60 3.39 -9.97
C TYR A 106 -11.69 2.67 -10.97
N LYS A 107 -11.20 3.41 -11.96
CA LYS A 107 -10.39 2.86 -13.06
C LYS A 107 -8.91 3.21 -12.95
N VAL A 108 -8.60 4.18 -12.09
CA VAL A 108 -7.29 4.78 -11.96
C VAL A 108 -6.62 4.26 -10.68
N ALA A 109 -5.36 3.81 -10.81
CA ALA A 109 -4.60 3.23 -9.70
C ALA A 109 -4.53 4.15 -8.47
N LYS A 110 -4.29 5.45 -8.68
CA LYS A 110 -4.29 6.46 -7.60
C LYS A 110 -5.64 6.56 -6.88
N GLU A 111 -6.73 6.69 -7.62
CA GLU A 111 -8.07 6.81 -7.03
C GLU A 111 -8.42 5.56 -6.21
N LEU A 112 -8.10 4.37 -6.75
CA LEU A 112 -8.24 3.10 -6.04
C LEU A 112 -7.44 3.12 -4.73
N TRP A 113 -6.16 3.52 -4.80
CA TRP A 113 -5.25 3.55 -3.66
C TRP A 113 -5.73 4.50 -2.57
N GLU A 114 -6.11 5.72 -2.92
CA GLU A 114 -6.65 6.73 -2.00
C GLU A 114 -7.96 6.24 -1.37
N MET A 115 -8.85 5.62 -2.14
CA MET A 115 -10.10 5.06 -1.61
C MET A 115 -9.85 3.92 -0.63
N ILE A 116 -8.93 2.99 -0.95
CA ILE A 116 -8.53 1.92 -0.03
C ILE A 116 -7.94 2.52 1.25
N GLN A 117 -7.08 3.53 1.13
CA GLN A 117 -6.51 4.22 2.29
C GLN A 117 -7.62 4.80 3.18
N MET A 118 -8.59 5.51 2.60
CA MET A 118 -9.73 6.05 3.34
C MET A 118 -10.59 4.95 3.99
N LEU A 119 -10.91 3.88 3.27
CA LEU A 119 -11.70 2.77 3.79
C LEU A 119 -11.01 2.06 4.96
N MET A 120 -9.70 1.88 4.87
CA MET A 120 -8.93 1.09 5.81
C MET A 120 -8.42 1.90 7.00
N GLN A 121 -8.01 3.15 6.79
CA GLN A 121 -7.54 4.01 7.87
C GLN A 121 -8.67 4.83 8.49
N GLY A 122 -9.81 5.00 7.81
CA GLY A 122 -10.94 5.82 8.25
C GLY A 122 -10.64 7.31 8.23
N THR A 123 -11.34 8.08 9.05
CA THR A 123 -11.15 9.53 9.22
C THR A 123 -10.13 9.83 10.32
N SER A 124 -9.83 11.10 10.63
CA SER A 124 -8.98 11.45 11.79
C SER A 124 -9.48 10.86 13.11
N LEU A 125 -10.79 10.59 13.22
CA LEU A 125 -11.42 9.96 14.38
C LEU A 125 -10.91 8.54 14.63
N THR A 126 -10.70 7.74 13.59
CA THR A 126 -10.17 6.37 13.71
C THR A 126 -8.68 6.36 14.02
N LYS A 127 -7.93 7.41 13.66
CA LYS A 127 -6.53 7.57 14.10
C LYS A 127 -6.46 7.75 15.61
N GLN A 128 -7.27 8.65 16.18
CA GLN A 128 -7.31 8.87 17.63
C GLN A 128 -7.80 7.62 18.38
N GLU A 129 -8.81 6.90 17.85
CA GLU A 129 -9.24 5.63 18.43
C GLU A 129 -8.14 4.56 18.43
N ARG A 130 -7.31 4.51 17.37
CA ARG A 130 -6.15 3.60 17.31
C ARG A 130 -5.07 3.97 18.31
N GLU A 131 -4.73 5.26 18.41
CA GLU A 131 -3.79 5.76 19.42
C GLU A 131 -4.31 5.44 20.83
N CYS A 132 -5.59 5.65 21.12
CA CYS A 132 -6.21 5.27 22.40
C CYS A 132 -6.11 3.76 22.67
N LYS A 133 -6.36 2.91 21.67
CA LYS A 133 -6.22 1.44 21.80
C LYS A 133 -4.78 1.01 22.04
N LEU A 134 -3.82 1.67 21.41
CA LEU A 134 -2.39 1.39 21.60
C LEU A 134 -1.93 1.82 22.99
N TYR A 135 -2.36 3.00 23.47
CA TYR A 135 -2.11 3.42 24.86
C TYR A 135 -2.74 2.47 25.86
N ASP A 136 -4.01 2.09 25.68
CA ASP A 136 -4.70 1.13 26.56
C ASP A 136 -4.00 -0.25 26.54
N GLY A 137 -3.58 -0.69 25.36
CA GLY A 137 -2.82 -1.93 25.18
C GLY A 137 -1.45 -1.91 25.82
N PHE A 138 -0.77 -0.75 25.84
CA PHE A 138 0.50 -0.54 26.51
C PHE A 138 0.34 -0.47 28.03
N ASP A 139 -0.61 0.31 28.52
CA ASP A 139 -0.90 0.47 29.96
C ASP A 139 -1.29 -0.88 30.60
N LYS A 140 -2.08 -1.69 29.87
CA LYS A 140 -2.49 -3.03 30.29
C LYS A 140 -1.49 -4.13 29.89
N PHE A 141 -0.34 -3.78 29.33
CA PHE A 141 0.61 -4.79 28.85
C PHE A 141 1.22 -5.56 30.03
N ALA A 142 0.89 -6.84 30.11
CA ALA A 142 1.36 -7.71 31.16
C ALA A 142 1.73 -9.09 30.62
N TYR A 143 2.56 -9.78 31.41
CA TYR A 143 2.90 -11.18 31.19
C TYR A 143 1.65 -12.06 31.23
N ARG A 144 1.50 -12.97 30.26
CA ARG A 144 0.40 -13.92 30.20
C ARG A 144 0.81 -15.25 30.82
N LYS A 145 -0.07 -15.87 31.61
CA LYS A 145 0.22 -17.18 32.23
C LYS A 145 0.50 -18.23 31.14
N GLY A 146 1.70 -18.84 31.19
CA GLY A 146 2.14 -19.84 30.21
C GLY A 146 2.84 -19.27 28.97
N GLU A 147 3.06 -17.95 28.92
CA GLU A 147 3.84 -17.30 27.87
C GLU A 147 5.34 -17.53 28.07
N SER A 148 6.07 -17.80 26.99
CA SER A 148 7.55 -17.85 27.06
C SER A 148 8.14 -16.44 27.10
N LEU A 149 9.38 -16.30 27.59
CA LEU A 149 10.08 -15.01 27.55
C LEU A 149 10.23 -14.49 26.11
N HIS A 150 10.42 -15.40 25.15
CA HIS A 150 10.50 -15.05 23.74
C HIS A 150 9.18 -14.47 23.20
N ASP A 151 8.06 -15.11 23.52
CA ASP A 151 6.73 -14.65 23.10
C ASP A 151 6.37 -13.30 23.73
N TYR A 152 6.72 -13.12 25.00
CA TYR A 152 6.55 -11.86 25.71
C TYR A 152 7.30 -10.73 25.00
N TYR A 153 8.58 -10.95 24.69
CA TYR A 153 9.42 -9.96 24.02
C TYR A 153 8.88 -9.66 22.62
N LEU A 154 8.48 -10.68 21.87
CA LEU A 154 7.90 -10.51 20.53
C LEU A 154 6.63 -9.67 20.56
N ARG A 155 5.70 -9.96 21.49
CA ARG A 155 4.47 -9.16 21.69
C ARG A 155 4.77 -7.72 22.06
N PHE A 156 5.76 -7.50 22.92
CA PHE A 156 6.15 -6.15 23.33
C PHE A 156 6.79 -5.37 22.18
N SER A 157 7.69 -5.99 21.42
CA SER A 157 8.32 -5.36 20.24
C SER A 157 7.31 -5.03 19.14
N LEU A 158 6.31 -5.88 18.91
CA LEU A 158 5.22 -5.59 17.96
C LEU A 158 4.42 -4.36 18.42
N LEU A 159 4.05 -4.30 19.70
CA LEU A 159 3.31 -3.16 20.25
C LEU A 159 4.12 -1.85 20.10
N LEU A 160 5.42 -1.87 20.41
CA LEU A 160 6.27 -0.68 20.25
C LEU A 160 6.44 -0.26 18.79
N ASN A 161 6.58 -1.21 17.87
CA ASN A 161 6.64 -0.90 16.45
C ASN A 161 5.35 -0.23 15.96
N ASP A 162 4.19 -0.75 16.39
CA ASP A 162 2.90 -0.16 16.06
C ASP A 162 2.78 1.27 16.62
N MET A 163 3.22 1.52 17.87
CA MET A 163 3.24 2.87 18.45
C MET A 163 4.18 3.83 17.70
N ASN A 164 5.34 3.35 17.25
CA ASN A 164 6.30 4.15 16.49
C ASN A 164 5.78 4.56 15.12
N ILE A 165 5.00 3.70 14.45
CA ILE A 165 4.36 4.03 13.16
C ILE A 165 3.50 5.31 13.27
N TYR A 166 2.87 5.53 14.43
CA TYR A 166 2.03 6.70 14.68
C TYR A 166 2.79 7.87 15.33
N ASN A 167 4.12 7.80 15.50
CA ASN A 167 4.94 8.79 16.23
C ASN A 167 4.41 9.09 17.65
N MET A 168 3.86 8.08 18.32
CA MET A 168 3.37 8.23 19.69
C MET A 168 4.55 8.44 20.64
N LYS A 169 4.49 9.47 21.48
CA LYS A 169 5.48 9.71 22.53
C LYS A 169 5.03 8.99 23.79
N LEU A 170 5.85 8.06 24.27
CA LEU A 170 5.74 7.55 25.64
C LEU A 170 6.29 8.65 26.55
N GLU A 171 5.41 9.53 27.05
CA GLU A 171 5.81 10.45 28.10
C GLU A 171 6.19 9.63 29.34
N GLN A 172 7.42 9.82 29.80
CA GLN A 172 7.89 9.20 31.04
C GLN A 172 7.09 9.81 32.20
N PHE A 173 6.30 8.98 32.89
CA PHE A 173 5.74 9.31 34.20
C PHE A 173 6.83 9.31 35.27
#